data_AF-A0A2E1BA00-F1
#
_entry.id   AF-A0A2E1BA00-F1
#
_cell.length_a   1.000
_cell.length_b   1.000
_cell.length_c   1.000
_cell.angle_alpha   90.00
_cell.angle_beta   90.00
_cell.angle_gamma   90.00
#
_symmetry.space_group_name_H-M   'P 1'
#
loop_
_entity.id
_entity.type
_entity.pdbx_description
1 polymer ?
#
loop_
_entity_poly.entity_id
_entity_poly.type
_entity_poly.pdbx_seq_one_letter_code
_entity_poly.pdbx_strand_id
1 'polypeptide(L)'
;MTFPLRRAVSLAAIAATLTGCSIGGLMTSFSVDTSDKAPQIVTRSEEAAQKPQPQQIAAAVATPAAKPEPPPSIEELIASTETEAGVPIDSYLGVSAKEEAAVVATNAAAPLTPLTPSIPKVESPASDVAAPDPGIDPIQTASLLPLSEPGGVASPQKGRLPGLMPLAERQCRSSLREMGVSFSDVAAIANGSQCGIAYPVELESLSGNVAISPSVTVNCQTALAFAEWVQNDVAPAVRVRYLTGLKSVNTMGGYSCRRVNNGTNSRTWSEHSKGNAIDIGGFTLNTGKTIDVSPKGFFAFREKGLLKSVRASGCDYFNTVLGPGYPKHNDHLHFDLKQRNSGRSYCK
;
A
#
# COMPACT_ATOMS: atom_id res chain seq x y z
N MET A 1 -65.17 4.78 22.56
CA MET A 1 -65.40 4.56 21.11
C MET A 1 -64.05 4.75 20.42
N THR A 2 -63.47 3.85 19.61
CA THR A 2 -63.74 2.41 19.36
C THR A 2 -62.54 1.85 18.56
N PHE A 3 -61.94 0.74 18.97
CA PHE A 3 -61.21 -0.19 18.07
C PHE A 3 -62.24 -0.90 17.13
N PRO A 4 -61.90 -1.69 16.07
CA PRO A 4 -60.61 -2.35 15.73
C PRO A 4 -60.27 -2.39 14.21
N LEU A 5 -59.26 -3.21 13.82
CA LEU A 5 -59.13 -4.10 12.63
C LEU A 5 -57.65 -4.22 12.19
N ARG A 6 -56.85 -5.19 12.68
CA ARG A 6 -56.76 -6.59 12.18
C ARG A 6 -56.88 -6.75 10.66
N ARG A 7 -55.74 -7.04 10.01
CA ARG A 7 -55.66 -7.98 8.87
C ARG A 7 -54.51 -8.95 9.11
N ALA A 8 -54.83 -10.24 9.12
CA ALA A 8 -53.87 -11.32 8.85
C ALA A 8 -53.90 -11.64 7.34
N VAL A 9 -52.93 -12.39 6.83
CA VAL A 9 -53.15 -13.56 5.94
C VAL A 9 -51.83 -14.29 5.65
N SER A 10 -51.91 -15.61 5.83
CA SER A 10 -51.13 -16.74 5.28
C SER A 10 -49.61 -16.68 5.04
N LEU A 11 -48.92 -17.61 5.72
CA LEU A 11 -47.82 -18.38 5.13
C LEU A 11 -48.33 -19.19 3.93
N ALA A 12 -47.48 -19.40 2.93
CA ALA A 12 -47.60 -20.50 1.98
C ALA A 12 -46.25 -21.23 1.91
N ALA A 13 -46.20 -22.47 2.39
CA ALA A 13 -45.05 -23.34 2.25
C ALA A 13 -45.11 -24.03 0.88
N ILE A 14 -43.98 -24.10 0.17
CA ILE A 14 -43.83 -24.93 -1.03
C ILE A 14 -42.89 -26.07 -0.68
N ALA A 15 -43.45 -27.26 -0.49
CA ALA A 15 -42.72 -28.51 -0.51
C ALA A 15 -42.72 -29.05 -1.95
N ALA A 16 -41.56 -29.42 -2.46
CA ALA A 16 -41.42 -30.15 -3.71
C ALA A 16 -40.69 -31.47 -3.42
N THR A 17 -41.38 -32.59 -3.63
CA THR A 17 -40.90 -33.94 -3.33
C THR A 17 -40.02 -34.51 -4.43
N LEU A 18 -39.12 -35.42 -4.03
CA LEU A 18 -38.19 -36.15 -4.88
C LEU A 18 -38.88 -37.02 -5.93
N THR A 19 -38.23 -37.18 -7.08
CA THR A 19 -38.34 -38.38 -7.93
C THR A 19 -36.93 -38.77 -8.37
N GLY A 20 -36.52 -40.01 -8.12
CA GLY A 20 -35.14 -40.47 -8.35
C GLY A 20 -34.92 -41.14 -9.71
N CYS A 21 -33.65 -41.42 -10.00
CA CYS A 21 -33.25 -42.43 -10.96
C CYS A 21 -32.00 -43.16 -10.45
N SER A 22 -32.11 -44.47 -10.27
CA SER A 22 -30.99 -45.37 -9.96
C SER A 22 -30.48 -46.02 -11.24
N ILE A 23 -29.19 -45.85 -11.50
CA ILE A 23 -28.35 -46.75 -12.32
C ILE A 23 -27.04 -46.82 -11.54
N GLY A 24 -26.58 -47.96 -11.04
CA GLY A 24 -26.32 -49.20 -11.77
C GLY A 24 -24.80 -49.26 -11.94
N GLY A 25 -24.13 -49.99 -11.05
CA GLY A 25 -22.70 -49.78 -10.78
C GLY A 25 -21.74 -50.57 -11.67
N LEU A 26 -20.45 -50.43 -11.37
CA LEU A 26 -19.44 -51.43 -11.70
C LEU A 26 -18.40 -51.50 -10.57
N MET A 27 -18.21 -52.70 -10.01
CA MET A 27 -17.15 -52.98 -9.04
C MET A 27 -15.84 -53.28 -9.80
N THR A 28 -14.75 -52.63 -9.42
CA THR A 28 -13.39 -53.15 -9.68
C THR A 28 -12.62 -53.19 -8.36
N SER A 29 -12.33 -54.41 -7.93
CA SER A 29 -11.66 -54.73 -6.67
C SER A 29 -10.15 -54.59 -6.80
N PHE A 30 -9.54 -53.82 -5.90
CA PHE A 30 -8.10 -53.87 -5.64
C PHE A 30 -7.89 -53.98 -4.12
N SER A 31 -7.45 -55.14 -3.65
CA SER A 31 -7.06 -55.35 -2.25
C SER A 31 -5.60 -54.94 -2.07
N VAL A 32 -5.31 -54.13 -1.05
CA VAL A 32 -3.97 -54.02 -0.46
C VAL A 32 -4.09 -53.95 1.06
N ASP A 33 -3.25 -54.74 1.71
CA ASP A 33 -3.09 -55.01 3.14
C ASP A 33 -3.35 -53.89 4.16
N THR A 34 -3.96 -54.33 5.27
CA THR A 34 -3.99 -53.67 6.57
C THR A 34 -2.60 -53.64 7.21
N SER A 35 -2.21 -52.50 7.77
CA SER A 35 -1.12 -52.42 8.76
C SER A 35 -1.59 -51.66 9.99
N ASP A 36 -1.78 -52.39 11.10
CA ASP A 36 -2.24 -51.85 12.37
C ASP A 36 -1.19 -50.96 13.06
N LYS A 37 -1.55 -49.69 13.35
CA LYS A 37 -1.24 -49.04 14.64
C LYS A 37 -1.85 -47.65 14.81
N ALA A 38 -2.81 -47.53 15.74
CA ALA A 38 -3.06 -46.29 16.49
C ALA A 38 -3.62 -46.65 17.88
N PRO A 39 -3.14 -46.05 18.99
CA PRO A 39 -3.51 -46.45 20.34
C PRO A 39 -4.80 -45.79 20.88
N GLN A 40 -5.30 -46.39 21.96
CA GLN A 40 -6.55 -46.07 22.66
C GLN A 40 -6.63 -44.64 23.21
N ILE A 41 -7.81 -44.03 23.10
CA ILE A 41 -8.23 -42.88 23.92
C ILE A 41 -8.82 -43.44 25.21
N VAL A 42 -8.33 -43.01 26.37
CA VAL A 42 -8.91 -43.37 27.68
C VAL A 42 -9.29 -42.09 28.43
N THR A 43 -10.59 -41.90 28.64
CA THR A 43 -11.13 -40.76 29.41
C THR A 43 -11.15 -41.05 30.91
N ARG A 44 -10.96 -39.98 31.67
CA ARG A 44 -10.81 -39.92 33.13
C ARG A 44 -12.14 -40.10 33.88
N SER A 45 -12.19 -41.04 34.82
CA SER A 45 -13.12 -41.04 35.97
C SER A 45 -12.58 -41.91 37.11
N GLU A 46 -12.97 -41.58 38.35
CA GLU A 46 -12.71 -42.22 39.67
C GLU A 46 -11.38 -42.97 39.96
N GLU A 47 -10.62 -42.50 40.96
CA GLU A 47 -10.68 -43.06 42.34
C GLU A 47 -9.94 -42.11 43.31
N ALA A 48 -10.32 -42.12 44.59
CA ALA A 48 -9.92 -41.11 45.58
C ALA A 48 -8.79 -41.53 46.55
N ALA A 49 -8.29 -40.53 47.29
CA ALA A 49 -7.63 -40.63 48.59
C ALA A 49 -6.29 -41.41 48.71
N GLN A 50 -5.18 -40.66 48.82
CA GLN A 50 -4.14 -41.00 49.80
C GLN A 50 -3.46 -39.75 50.37
N LYS A 51 -3.31 -39.71 51.69
CA LYS A 51 -2.77 -38.56 52.47
C LYS A 51 -1.24 -38.70 52.62
N PRO A 52 -0.41 -37.69 52.32
CA PRO A 52 1.04 -37.80 52.48
C PRO A 52 1.49 -37.86 53.94
N GLN A 53 2.49 -38.68 54.22
CA GLN A 53 3.17 -38.84 55.52
C GLN A 53 4.43 -37.96 55.55
N PRO A 54 4.82 -37.36 56.70
CA PRO A 54 5.95 -36.42 56.73
C PRO A 54 7.31 -37.13 56.69
N GLN A 55 8.22 -36.65 55.85
CA GLN A 55 9.64 -37.03 55.88
C GLN A 55 10.49 -35.92 56.49
N GLN A 56 11.54 -36.34 57.19
CA GLN A 56 12.34 -35.47 58.06
C GLN A 56 13.51 -34.81 57.31
N ILE A 57 13.67 -33.53 57.66
CA ILE A 57 14.84 -32.65 57.60
C ILE A 57 16.20 -33.37 57.48
N ALA A 58 17.02 -32.92 56.52
CA ALA A 58 18.49 -32.91 56.65
C ALA A 58 18.95 -31.45 56.61
N ALA A 59 19.70 -31.01 57.62
CA ALA A 59 20.10 -29.61 57.76
C ALA A 59 21.34 -29.29 56.91
N ALA A 60 21.24 -28.25 56.07
CA ALA A 60 22.39 -27.66 55.38
C ALA A 60 22.98 -26.51 56.23
N VAL A 61 24.30 -26.47 56.33
CA VAL A 61 25.04 -25.45 57.10
C VAL A 61 24.95 -24.09 56.39
N ALA A 62 24.51 -23.06 57.12
CA ALA A 62 24.40 -21.71 56.59
C ALA A 62 25.74 -20.96 56.66
N THR A 63 26.33 -20.63 55.51
CA THR A 63 27.34 -19.57 55.38
C THR A 63 26.68 -18.19 55.48
N PRO A 64 27.31 -17.19 56.14
CA PRO A 64 26.74 -15.86 56.25
C PRO A 64 26.69 -15.17 54.89
N ALA A 65 25.50 -14.73 54.47
CA ALA A 65 25.31 -14.01 53.22
C ALA A 65 25.97 -12.62 53.29
N ALA A 66 26.76 -12.27 52.28
CA ALA A 66 27.26 -10.92 52.11
C ALA A 66 26.09 -9.95 51.88
N LYS A 67 26.21 -8.74 52.43
CA LYS A 67 25.24 -7.66 52.27
C LYS A 67 25.11 -7.30 50.78
N PRO A 68 23.89 -7.20 50.20
CA PRO A 68 23.74 -6.77 48.83
C PRO A 68 24.22 -5.32 48.69
N GLU A 69 25.11 -5.11 47.73
CA GLU A 69 25.61 -3.79 47.34
C GLU A 69 24.48 -3.04 46.58
N PRO A 70 24.31 -1.72 46.77
CA PRO A 70 23.29 -0.97 46.04
C PRO A 70 23.57 -0.99 44.53
N PRO A 71 22.52 -0.96 43.67
CA PRO A 71 22.71 -0.83 42.23
C PRO A 71 23.42 0.48 41.89
N PRO A 72 24.24 0.52 40.81
CA PRO A 72 24.99 1.70 40.39
C PRO A 72 24.05 2.88 40.09
N SER A 73 24.55 4.11 40.26
CA SER A 73 23.74 5.31 39.99
C SER A 73 23.48 5.49 38.50
N ILE A 74 22.52 6.35 38.15
CA ILE A 74 22.23 6.67 36.76
C ILE A 74 23.44 7.37 36.11
N GLU A 75 24.16 8.23 36.83
CA GLU A 75 25.41 8.85 36.36
C GLU A 75 26.49 7.82 36.02
N GLU A 76 26.60 6.75 36.82
CA GLU A 76 27.60 5.69 36.66
C GLU A 76 27.31 4.79 35.45
N LEU A 77 26.01 4.52 35.19
CA LEU A 77 25.57 3.87 33.96
C LEU A 77 25.83 4.74 32.72
N ILE A 78 25.59 6.05 32.80
CA ILE A 78 25.86 6.97 31.68
C ILE A 78 27.37 7.02 31.37
N ALA A 79 28.21 7.15 32.40
CA ALA A 79 29.67 7.14 32.24
C ALA A 79 30.20 5.84 31.62
N SER A 80 29.54 4.70 31.84
CA SER A 80 29.90 3.42 31.22
C SER A 80 29.53 3.29 29.73
N THR A 81 28.71 4.21 29.20
CA THR A 81 28.25 4.19 27.80
C THR A 81 28.97 5.17 26.88
N GLU A 82 29.90 5.99 27.41
CA GLU A 82 30.66 6.97 26.63
C GLU A 82 32.13 6.59 26.49
N THR A 83 32.44 5.52 25.74
CA THR A 83 33.70 5.43 24.97
C THR A 83 33.65 4.38 23.86
N GLU A 84 34.34 4.67 22.76
CA GLU A 84 34.50 3.88 21.52
C GLU A 84 33.27 3.75 20.57
N ALA A 85 33.45 4.26 19.35
CA ALA A 85 32.58 4.12 18.16
C ALA A 85 31.19 4.80 18.16
N GLY A 86 31.16 6.12 18.36
CA GLY A 86 29.97 6.94 18.10
C GLY A 86 29.62 7.09 16.61
N VAL A 87 28.79 6.17 16.08
CA VAL A 87 28.09 6.33 14.79
C VAL A 87 26.57 6.21 15.01
N PRO A 88 25.77 7.26 14.74
CA PRO A 88 24.32 7.19 14.91
C PRO A 88 23.67 6.27 13.86
N ILE A 89 22.64 5.54 14.30
CA ILE A 89 21.91 4.54 13.49
C ILE A 89 21.30 5.07 12.19
N ASP A 90 21.11 6.38 12.08
CA ASP A 90 20.61 7.04 10.87
C ASP A 90 21.56 6.87 9.67
N SER A 91 22.86 6.65 9.92
CA SER A 91 23.85 6.35 8.87
C SER A 91 23.58 5.02 8.15
N TYR A 92 22.99 4.04 8.82
CA TYR A 92 22.68 2.72 8.24
C TYR A 92 21.47 2.73 7.29
N LEU A 93 20.70 3.82 7.26
CA LEU A 93 19.47 3.95 6.46
C LEU A 93 19.62 4.86 5.23
N GLY A 94 20.84 5.34 4.93
CA GLY A 94 21.16 6.00 3.67
C GLY A 94 20.54 7.38 3.43
N VAL A 95 19.88 7.99 4.42
CA VAL A 95 19.27 9.33 4.31
C VAL A 95 20.24 10.39 4.82
N SER A 96 21.14 10.86 3.96
CA SER A 96 22.01 12.00 4.28
C SER A 96 21.20 13.31 4.24
N ALA A 97 21.25 14.08 5.33
CA ALA A 97 20.55 15.36 5.47
C ALA A 97 21.52 16.52 5.74
N LYS A 98 21.95 17.17 4.65
CA LYS A 98 22.49 18.55 4.53
C LYS A 98 22.55 18.85 3.02
N GLU A 99 22.34 20.06 2.52
CA GLU A 99 22.58 21.37 3.14
C GLU A 99 21.69 22.46 2.50
N GLU A 100 21.19 23.44 3.28
CA GLU A 100 20.61 24.69 2.75
C GLU A 100 20.84 25.84 3.76
N ALA A 101 21.66 26.84 3.39
CA ALA A 101 21.59 28.23 3.87
C ALA A 101 22.59 29.18 3.16
N ALA A 102 22.11 30.36 2.74
CA ALA A 102 22.84 31.54 2.22
C ALA A 102 23.55 31.38 0.84
N VAL A 103 23.63 32.38 -0.04
CA VAL A 103 23.69 33.86 0.14
C VAL A 103 22.81 34.62 -0.89
N VAL A 104 22.50 35.89 -0.62
CA VAL A 104 21.60 36.77 -1.42
C VAL A 104 22.36 37.89 -2.17
N ALA A 105 21.97 38.14 -3.44
CA ALA A 105 22.15 39.33 -4.30
C ALA A 105 23.59 39.84 -4.63
N THR A 106 23.94 40.12 -5.89
CA THR A 106 23.58 41.40 -6.57
C THR A 106 23.89 41.44 -8.09
N ASN A 107 23.26 42.42 -8.77
CA ASN A 107 23.60 43.03 -10.08
C ASN A 107 23.21 42.34 -11.41
N ALA A 108 23.11 43.17 -12.46
CA ALA A 108 22.25 42.96 -13.63
C ALA A 108 22.87 43.43 -14.96
N ALA A 109 22.17 43.05 -16.06
CA ALA A 109 22.17 43.67 -17.40
C ALA A 109 23.31 43.39 -18.42
N ALA A 110 23.14 42.28 -19.17
CA ALA A 110 23.00 42.26 -20.65
C ALA A 110 24.25 42.60 -21.54
N PRO A 111 24.16 42.53 -22.90
CA PRO A 111 24.46 41.27 -23.60
C PRO A 111 25.37 41.39 -24.86
N LEU A 112 26.11 40.33 -25.25
CA LEU A 112 26.77 40.25 -26.57
C LEU A 112 26.84 38.81 -27.13
N THR A 113 26.51 38.68 -28.42
CA THR A 113 26.74 37.54 -29.33
C THR A 113 26.76 38.11 -30.78
N PRO A 114 27.13 37.34 -31.83
CA PRO A 114 28.05 36.19 -31.92
C PRO A 114 29.13 36.39 -33.02
N LEU A 115 30.19 35.57 -33.04
CA LEU A 115 30.96 35.31 -34.26
C LEU A 115 31.43 33.84 -34.34
N THR A 116 31.19 33.22 -35.50
CA THR A 116 31.69 31.90 -35.91
C THR A 116 33.03 32.00 -36.66
N PRO A 117 33.79 30.91 -36.73
CA PRO A 117 34.48 30.59 -37.99
C PRO A 117 34.38 29.11 -38.40
N SER A 118 34.42 28.88 -39.72
CA SER A 118 34.43 27.55 -40.36
C SER A 118 35.84 27.13 -40.78
N ILE A 119 36.14 25.83 -40.81
CA ILE A 119 37.36 25.24 -41.40
C ILE A 119 36.96 23.99 -42.21
N PRO A 120 37.50 23.76 -43.42
CA PRO A 120 37.04 22.72 -44.34
C PRO A 120 37.69 21.34 -44.11
N LYS A 121 37.13 20.29 -44.72
CA LYS A 121 37.75 18.96 -44.83
C LYS A 121 37.79 18.46 -46.28
N VAL A 122 38.90 17.80 -46.61
CA VAL A 122 39.31 17.35 -47.95
C VAL A 122 38.85 15.92 -48.26
N GLU A 123 38.52 15.70 -49.53
CA GLU A 123 38.39 14.50 -50.39
C GLU A 123 38.45 13.06 -49.83
N SER A 124 37.68 12.19 -50.50
CA SER A 124 37.65 10.72 -50.39
C SER A 124 38.79 10.01 -51.17
N PRO A 125 38.79 8.67 -51.22
CA PRO A 125 38.42 8.04 -52.49
C PRO A 125 37.41 6.88 -52.36
N ALA A 126 36.87 6.44 -53.51
CA ALA A 126 35.76 5.49 -53.64
C ALA A 126 36.19 4.10 -54.14
N SER A 127 35.27 3.12 -54.11
CA SER A 127 35.27 1.93 -54.97
C SER A 127 33.85 1.38 -55.21
N ASP A 128 33.61 0.89 -56.42
CA ASP A 128 32.36 0.35 -56.98
C ASP A 128 32.41 -1.20 -57.06
N VAL A 129 31.36 -2.01 -57.30
CA VAL A 129 29.94 -1.78 -57.64
C VAL A 129 29.09 -3.04 -57.28
N ALA A 130 27.76 -2.99 -57.53
CA ALA A 130 26.82 -4.12 -57.79
C ALA A 130 25.81 -4.55 -56.69
N ALA A 131 24.60 -4.86 -57.14
CA ALA A 131 23.40 -5.36 -56.43
C ALA A 131 23.05 -6.79 -56.95
N PRO A 132 22.03 -7.57 -56.48
CA PRO A 132 20.76 -7.12 -55.85
C PRO A 132 20.06 -8.01 -54.77
N ASP A 133 18.99 -7.44 -54.18
CA ASP A 133 17.77 -8.06 -53.58
C ASP A 133 17.89 -8.89 -52.26
N PRO A 134 16.77 -9.25 -51.58
CA PRO A 134 16.24 -8.43 -50.49
C PRO A 134 16.29 -9.14 -49.12
N GLY A 135 16.86 -8.47 -48.10
CA GLY A 135 16.96 -8.98 -46.73
C GLY A 135 16.45 -7.97 -45.69
N ILE A 136 15.62 -8.44 -44.76
CA ILE A 136 15.07 -7.64 -43.65
C ILE A 136 16.18 -7.34 -42.62
N ASP A 137 16.55 -6.07 -42.44
CA ASP A 137 17.36 -5.63 -41.29
C ASP A 137 16.47 -5.41 -40.04
N PRO A 138 16.70 -6.13 -38.93
CA PRO A 138 15.75 -6.16 -37.81
C PRO A 138 16.01 -5.09 -36.73
N ILE A 139 16.40 -3.86 -37.09
CA ILE A 139 16.62 -2.76 -36.11
C ILE A 139 15.97 -1.43 -36.56
N GLN A 140 14.63 -1.42 -36.66
CA GLN A 140 13.81 -0.19 -36.58
C GLN A 140 12.47 -0.42 -35.85
N THR A 141 12.53 -0.91 -34.61
CA THR A 141 11.34 -1.02 -33.72
C THR A 141 11.54 -0.42 -32.33
N ALA A 142 12.63 0.33 -32.11
CA ALA A 142 12.96 0.96 -30.83
C ALA A 142 12.86 2.50 -30.88
N SER A 143 11.76 3.05 -31.43
CA SER A 143 11.43 4.48 -31.27
C SER A 143 9.96 4.82 -31.56
N LEU A 144 9.03 4.25 -30.76
CA LEU A 144 7.64 4.70 -30.68
C LEU A 144 7.17 4.78 -29.21
N LEU A 145 7.94 5.50 -28.39
CA LEU A 145 7.43 6.06 -27.14
C LEU A 145 6.81 7.43 -27.47
N PRO A 146 5.48 7.62 -27.38
CA PRO A 146 4.90 8.94 -27.53
C PRO A 146 5.30 9.81 -26.34
N LEU A 147 5.94 10.95 -26.61
CA LEU A 147 6.18 11.98 -25.61
C LEU A 147 4.83 12.48 -25.07
N SER A 148 4.65 12.46 -23.75
CA SER A 148 3.46 13.01 -23.10
C SER A 148 3.36 14.52 -23.34
N GLU A 149 2.39 14.97 -24.15
CA GLU A 149 2.17 16.39 -24.40
C GLU A 149 1.61 17.13 -23.16
N PRO A 150 1.99 18.41 -22.95
CA PRO A 150 1.51 19.19 -21.83
C PRO A 150 0.03 19.57 -22.00
N GLY A 151 -0.71 19.57 -20.88
CA GLY A 151 -2.17 19.52 -20.89
C GLY A 151 -2.90 20.63 -21.65
N GLY A 152 -3.88 20.21 -22.44
CA GLY A 152 -4.93 21.03 -23.04
C GLY A 152 -6.21 20.22 -23.23
N VAL A 153 -7.35 20.84 -22.92
CA VAL A 153 -8.75 20.45 -23.18
C VAL A 153 -9.03 19.10 -23.88
N ALA A 154 -9.96 18.32 -23.33
CA ALA A 154 -10.48 17.09 -23.93
C ALA A 154 -11.19 17.34 -25.28
N SER A 155 -10.40 17.40 -26.35
CA SER A 155 -10.83 17.39 -27.75
C SER A 155 -11.14 15.95 -28.21
N PRO A 156 -12.01 15.73 -29.20
CA PRO A 156 -12.61 14.41 -29.42
C PRO A 156 -11.56 13.38 -29.84
N GLN A 157 -11.52 12.28 -29.07
CA GLN A 157 -10.53 11.21 -29.16
C GLN A 157 -10.61 10.48 -30.52
N LYS A 158 -9.81 10.93 -31.49
CA LYS A 158 -9.69 10.31 -32.82
C LYS A 158 -8.95 8.96 -32.73
N GLY A 159 -9.70 7.93 -32.33
CA GLY A 159 -9.19 6.56 -32.16
C GLY A 159 -9.92 5.71 -31.12
N ARG A 160 -10.86 6.27 -30.34
CA ARG A 160 -11.62 5.48 -29.36
C ARG A 160 -12.74 4.69 -30.06
N LEU A 161 -12.51 3.40 -30.30
CA LEU A 161 -13.59 2.47 -30.66
C LEU A 161 -14.66 2.49 -29.53
N PRO A 162 -15.94 2.77 -29.84
CA PRO A 162 -16.99 2.79 -28.83
C PRO A 162 -17.09 1.44 -28.09
N GLY A 163 -17.25 1.50 -26.76
CA GLY A 163 -17.35 0.31 -25.91
C GLY A 163 -16.03 -0.34 -25.51
N LEU A 164 -14.89 -0.05 -26.16
CA LEU A 164 -13.59 -0.60 -25.75
C LEU A 164 -12.89 0.28 -24.71
N MET A 165 -12.41 -0.36 -23.63
CA MET A 165 -11.54 0.26 -22.64
C MET A 165 -10.16 0.58 -23.25
N PRO A 166 -9.59 1.80 -23.06
CA PRO A 166 -8.27 2.19 -23.57
C PRO A 166 -7.16 1.21 -23.19
N LEU A 167 -6.11 1.13 -24.00
CA LEU A 167 -4.98 0.23 -23.76
C LEU A 167 -4.34 0.43 -22.37
N ALA A 168 -4.08 1.69 -21.97
CA ALA A 168 -3.51 2.01 -20.67
C ALA A 168 -4.38 1.55 -19.48
N GLU A 169 -5.71 1.66 -19.60
CA GLU A 169 -6.67 1.21 -18.58
C GLU A 169 -6.72 -0.32 -18.46
N ARG A 170 -6.52 -1.05 -19.57
CA ARG A 170 -6.39 -2.51 -19.58
C ARG A 170 -5.03 -2.97 -19.04
N GLN A 171 -3.95 -2.29 -19.40
CA GLN A 171 -2.59 -2.57 -18.91
C GLN A 171 -2.52 -2.40 -17.39
N CYS A 172 -3.00 -1.28 -16.87
CA CYS A 172 -3.08 -1.03 -15.43
C CYS A 172 -3.88 -2.13 -14.69
N ARG A 173 -5.01 -2.58 -15.24
CA ARG A 173 -5.78 -3.72 -14.71
C ARG A 173 -5.08 -5.06 -14.80
N SER A 174 -4.17 -5.24 -15.76
CA SER A 174 -3.29 -6.42 -15.85
C SER A 174 -2.28 -6.38 -14.70
N SER A 175 -1.57 -5.26 -14.53
CA SER A 175 -0.59 -5.06 -13.45
C SER A 175 -1.21 -5.27 -12.06
N LEU A 176 -2.40 -4.73 -11.80
CA LEU A 176 -3.14 -4.98 -10.55
C LEU A 176 -3.40 -6.48 -10.31
N ARG A 177 -3.81 -7.24 -11.35
CA ARG A 177 -4.03 -8.70 -11.24
C ARG A 177 -2.73 -9.47 -11.04
N GLU A 178 -1.67 -9.08 -11.75
CA GLU A 178 -0.33 -9.67 -11.65
C GLU A 178 0.27 -9.49 -10.24
N MET A 179 -0.02 -8.36 -9.59
CA MET A 179 0.33 -8.10 -8.19
C MET A 179 -0.55 -8.85 -7.17
N GLY A 180 -1.67 -9.44 -7.60
CA GLY A 180 -2.63 -10.11 -6.72
C GLY A 180 -3.57 -9.17 -5.97
N VAL A 181 -3.93 -8.02 -6.56
CA VAL A 181 -4.96 -7.10 -6.04
C VAL A 181 -6.36 -7.61 -6.40
N SER A 182 -7.27 -7.68 -5.42
CA SER A 182 -8.71 -7.87 -5.68
C SER A 182 -9.37 -6.52 -5.90
N PHE A 183 -10.03 -6.40 -7.04
CA PHE A 183 -10.83 -5.23 -7.39
C PHE A 183 -11.97 -5.62 -8.33
N SER A 184 -13.03 -4.83 -8.28
CA SER A 184 -14.16 -4.91 -9.21
C SER A 184 -14.23 -3.66 -10.10
N ASP A 185 -14.69 -3.85 -11.34
CA ASP A 185 -14.94 -2.74 -12.27
C ASP A 185 -16.29 -2.09 -11.95
N VAL A 186 -16.28 -0.77 -11.74
CA VAL A 186 -17.47 0.02 -11.39
C VAL A 186 -17.97 0.78 -12.62
N ALA A 187 -19.29 1.03 -12.69
CA ALA A 187 -19.87 1.86 -13.74
C ALA A 187 -19.25 3.27 -13.76
N ALA A 188 -19.05 3.82 -14.96
CA ALA A 188 -18.44 5.14 -15.13
C ALA A 188 -19.20 6.22 -14.35
N ILE A 189 -18.48 7.00 -13.53
CA ILE A 189 -19.05 8.05 -12.71
C ILE A 189 -18.94 9.38 -13.47
N ALA A 190 -20.06 10.06 -13.70
CA ALA A 190 -20.10 11.33 -14.43
C ALA A 190 -21.03 12.34 -13.72
N ASN A 191 -20.45 13.15 -12.83
CA ASN A 191 -21.15 14.15 -12.02
C ASN A 191 -20.79 15.58 -12.48
N GLY A 192 -21.03 15.86 -13.76
CA GLY A 192 -20.64 17.11 -14.41
C GLY A 192 -19.16 17.16 -14.82
N SER A 193 -18.70 18.33 -15.29
CA SER A 193 -17.40 18.46 -15.98
C SER A 193 -16.16 18.40 -15.08
N GLN A 194 -16.32 18.36 -13.76
CA GLN A 194 -15.23 18.43 -12.77
C GLN A 194 -15.22 17.25 -11.79
N CYS A 195 -16.25 16.41 -11.83
CA CYS A 195 -16.38 15.25 -10.96
C CYS A 195 -16.72 14.01 -11.79
N GLY A 196 -15.87 12.99 -11.73
CA GLY A 196 -16.12 11.73 -12.41
C GLY A 196 -14.89 10.86 -12.56
N ILE A 197 -15.12 9.59 -12.87
CA ILE A 197 -14.08 8.61 -13.21
C ILE A 197 -14.61 7.85 -14.43
N ALA A 198 -13.84 7.84 -15.52
CA ALA A 198 -14.25 7.17 -16.76
C ALA A 198 -14.21 5.63 -16.65
N TYR A 199 -13.28 5.10 -15.85
CA TYR A 199 -13.04 3.66 -15.65
C TYR A 199 -12.72 3.35 -14.18
N PRO A 200 -13.66 3.58 -13.25
CA PRO A 200 -13.43 3.37 -11.83
C PRO A 200 -13.20 1.90 -11.49
N VAL A 201 -12.33 1.67 -10.52
CA VAL A 201 -12.13 0.37 -9.86
C VAL A 201 -12.48 0.52 -8.39
N GLU A 202 -13.17 -0.46 -7.82
CA GLU A 202 -13.36 -0.59 -6.39
C GLU A 202 -12.33 -1.58 -5.84
N LEU A 203 -11.43 -1.09 -4.97
CA LEU A 203 -10.40 -1.89 -4.35
C LEU A 203 -10.94 -2.61 -3.10
N GLU A 204 -10.69 -3.92 -3.02
CA GLU A 204 -11.18 -4.80 -1.97
C GLU A 204 -10.03 -5.37 -1.13
N SER A 205 -8.94 -5.78 -1.78
CA SER A 205 -7.73 -6.27 -1.11
C SER A 205 -6.49 -6.12 -2.00
N LEU A 206 -5.32 -6.10 -1.37
CA LEU A 206 -4.02 -6.04 -2.02
C LEU A 206 -3.27 -7.37 -1.86
N SER A 207 -2.10 -7.44 -2.50
CA SER A 207 -1.19 -8.59 -2.44
C SER A 207 -1.00 -9.12 -1.01
N GLY A 208 -0.98 -10.45 -0.87
CA GLY A 208 -0.87 -11.12 0.44
C GLY A 208 -2.14 -11.09 1.29
N ASN A 209 -3.32 -10.83 0.68
CA ASN A 209 -4.62 -10.73 1.34
C ASN A 209 -4.74 -9.55 2.33
N VAL A 210 -4.03 -8.46 2.09
CA VAL A 210 -4.19 -7.22 2.88
C VAL A 210 -5.52 -6.58 2.50
N ALA A 211 -6.51 -6.62 3.38
CA ALA A 211 -7.84 -6.08 3.08
C ALA A 211 -7.84 -4.54 3.02
N ILE A 212 -8.72 -3.98 2.19
CA ILE A 212 -9.00 -2.54 2.12
C ILE A 212 -10.32 -2.29 2.82
N SER A 213 -10.30 -1.51 3.91
CA SER A 213 -11.41 -1.43 4.86
C SER A 213 -11.77 0.01 5.23
N PRO A 214 -12.94 0.53 4.79
CA PRO A 214 -13.85 -0.05 3.79
C PRO A 214 -13.18 -0.17 2.40
N SER A 215 -13.84 -0.88 1.48
CA SER A 215 -13.49 -0.85 0.06
C SER A 215 -13.54 0.58 -0.48
N VAL A 216 -12.77 0.86 -1.53
CA VAL A 216 -12.59 2.24 -2.00
C VAL A 216 -12.58 2.35 -3.51
N THR A 217 -13.48 3.20 -4.04
CA THR A 217 -13.53 3.50 -5.47
C THR A 217 -12.52 4.58 -5.84
N VAL A 218 -11.61 4.26 -6.78
CA VAL A 218 -10.58 5.17 -7.31
C VAL A 218 -10.42 4.98 -8.82
N ASN A 219 -9.58 5.78 -9.48
CA ASN A 219 -9.13 5.47 -10.83
C ASN A 219 -8.01 4.40 -10.80
N CYS A 220 -7.78 3.70 -11.92
CA CYS A 220 -6.84 2.59 -11.95
C CYS A 220 -5.39 3.00 -11.59
N GLN A 221 -4.94 4.19 -12.01
CA GLN A 221 -3.56 4.65 -11.74
C GLN A 221 -3.34 4.90 -10.24
N THR A 222 -4.31 5.50 -9.55
CA THR A 222 -4.29 5.64 -8.08
C THR A 222 -4.33 4.29 -7.38
N ALA A 223 -5.10 3.32 -7.90
CA ALA A 223 -5.09 1.97 -7.38
C ALA A 223 -3.74 1.27 -7.53
N LEU A 224 -3.07 1.41 -8.68
CA LEU A 224 -1.78 0.80 -8.94
C LEU A 224 -0.69 1.39 -8.04
N ALA A 225 -0.54 2.72 -8.01
CA ALA A 225 0.43 3.40 -7.14
C ALA A 225 0.23 3.06 -5.65
N PHE A 226 -1.02 2.93 -5.22
CA PHE A 226 -1.35 2.52 -3.84
C PHE A 226 -1.01 1.05 -3.57
N ALA A 227 -1.27 0.14 -4.51
CA ALA A 227 -0.88 -1.27 -4.39
C ALA A 227 0.64 -1.44 -4.31
N GLU A 228 1.39 -0.73 -5.18
CA GLU A 228 2.85 -0.77 -5.23
C GLU A 228 3.45 -0.27 -3.90
N TRP A 229 3.04 0.91 -3.45
CA TRP A 229 3.47 1.49 -2.18
C TRP A 229 3.19 0.58 -0.97
N VAL A 230 2.00 -0.03 -0.88
CA VAL A 230 1.68 -0.91 0.24
C VAL A 230 2.49 -2.22 0.19
N GLN A 231 2.68 -2.78 -1.01
CA GLN A 231 3.42 -4.03 -1.20
C GLN A 231 4.93 -3.86 -0.93
N ASN A 232 5.52 -2.77 -1.42
CA ASN A 232 6.97 -2.56 -1.42
C ASN A 232 7.46 -1.87 -0.13
N ASP A 233 6.67 -0.99 0.47
CA ASP A 233 7.12 -0.16 1.59
C ASP A 233 6.32 -0.40 2.88
N VAL A 234 4.99 -0.30 2.83
CA VAL A 234 4.17 -0.36 4.06
C VAL A 234 4.21 -1.75 4.70
N ALA A 235 3.96 -2.81 3.92
CA ALA A 235 3.94 -4.18 4.46
C ALA A 235 5.34 -4.64 4.94
N PRO A 236 6.46 -4.34 4.24
CA PRO A 236 7.80 -4.58 4.78
C PRO A 236 8.14 -3.75 6.02
N ALA A 237 7.79 -2.45 6.06
CA ALA A 237 8.02 -1.61 7.24
C ALA A 237 7.25 -2.11 8.48
N VAL A 238 6.02 -2.60 8.28
CA VAL A 238 5.24 -3.29 9.31
C VAL A 238 5.93 -4.59 9.76
N ARG A 239 6.36 -5.43 8.80
CA ARG A 239 7.04 -6.71 9.08
C ARG A 239 8.29 -6.52 9.92
N VAL A 240 9.18 -5.62 9.53
CA VAL A 240 10.43 -5.33 10.25
C VAL A 240 10.15 -4.71 11.62
N ARG A 241 9.23 -3.74 11.72
CA ARG A 241 9.02 -2.98 12.96
C ARG A 241 8.15 -3.67 14.00
N TYR A 242 7.26 -4.57 13.58
CA TYR A 242 6.30 -5.25 14.47
C TYR A 242 6.43 -6.78 14.48
N LEU A 243 7.32 -7.37 13.68
CA LEU A 243 7.51 -8.81 13.56
C LEU A 243 6.21 -9.57 13.23
N THR A 244 5.34 -8.93 12.45
CA THR A 244 4.02 -9.46 12.06
C THR A 244 3.60 -8.88 10.71
N GLY A 245 2.58 -9.46 10.08
CA GLY A 245 2.05 -8.96 8.82
C GLY A 245 1.08 -7.79 8.98
N LEU A 246 0.90 -7.05 7.89
CA LEU A 246 -0.24 -6.15 7.70
C LEU A 246 -1.50 -7.01 7.41
N LYS A 247 -2.62 -6.72 8.08
CA LYS A 247 -3.92 -7.39 7.87
C LYS A 247 -4.82 -6.57 6.97
N SER A 248 -4.89 -5.26 7.22
CA SER A 248 -5.69 -4.34 6.41
C SER A 248 -5.16 -2.93 6.47
N VAL A 249 -5.41 -2.18 5.40
CA VAL A 249 -5.30 -0.72 5.39
C VAL A 249 -6.68 -0.14 5.69
N ASN A 250 -6.76 0.74 6.69
CA ASN A 250 -8.01 1.40 7.08
C ASN A 250 -8.17 2.68 6.27
N THR A 251 -9.06 2.68 5.29
CA THR A 251 -9.32 3.83 4.42
C THR A 251 -10.32 4.80 5.06
N MET A 252 -10.30 6.06 4.62
CA MET A 252 -11.27 7.09 4.99
C MET A 252 -11.97 7.70 3.77
N GLY A 253 -11.49 7.44 2.56
CA GLY A 253 -12.20 7.80 1.33
C GLY A 253 -11.36 7.67 0.05
N GLY A 254 -12.06 7.59 -1.08
CA GLY A 254 -11.50 7.62 -2.44
C GLY A 254 -12.25 8.66 -3.26
N TYR A 255 -13.08 8.24 -4.20
CA TYR A 255 -13.94 9.15 -4.95
C TYR A 255 -14.83 10.01 -4.04
N SER A 256 -14.77 11.33 -4.22
CA SER A 256 -15.66 12.28 -3.57
C SER A 256 -15.75 13.57 -4.39
N CYS A 257 -16.94 13.88 -4.92
CA CYS A 257 -17.17 15.11 -5.69
C CYS A 257 -17.20 16.34 -4.76
N ARG A 258 -16.02 16.86 -4.42
CA ARG A 258 -15.87 18.04 -3.57
C ARG A 258 -14.72 18.95 -4.01
N ARG A 259 -14.83 20.21 -3.62
CA ARG A 259 -13.72 21.17 -3.66
C ARG A 259 -12.75 20.90 -2.50
N VAL A 260 -11.48 21.28 -2.66
CA VAL A 260 -10.48 21.24 -1.57
C VAL A 260 -11.01 22.01 -0.35
N ASN A 261 -10.66 21.58 0.86
CA ASN A 261 -11.16 22.15 2.13
C ASN A 261 -12.70 22.16 2.25
N ASN A 262 -13.37 21.20 1.61
CA ASN A 262 -14.83 21.10 1.52
C ASN A 262 -15.49 22.36 0.91
N GLY A 263 -14.78 23.06 0.02
CA GLY A 263 -15.25 24.31 -0.62
C GLY A 263 -14.96 25.58 0.18
N THR A 264 -14.63 25.49 1.47
CA THR A 264 -14.27 26.64 2.29
C THR A 264 -13.04 27.35 1.71
N ASN A 265 -13.24 28.57 1.22
CA ASN A 265 -12.22 29.43 0.61
C ASN A 265 -11.46 28.80 -0.58
N SER A 266 -12.03 27.79 -1.26
CA SER A 266 -11.36 27.09 -2.36
C SER A 266 -12.13 27.14 -3.68
N ARG A 267 -11.50 27.73 -4.70
CA ARG A 267 -11.94 27.61 -6.10
C ARG A 267 -11.45 26.32 -6.77
N THR A 268 -10.62 25.53 -6.10
CA THR A 268 -9.95 24.34 -6.65
C THR A 268 -10.71 23.05 -6.31
N TRP A 269 -10.93 22.21 -7.31
CA TRP A 269 -11.47 20.86 -7.14
C TRP A 269 -10.44 19.93 -6.49
N SER A 270 -10.91 19.02 -5.63
CA SER A 270 -10.04 18.01 -5.01
C SER A 270 -9.74 16.89 -5.99
N GLU A 271 -8.57 16.26 -5.90
CA GLU A 271 -8.25 15.08 -6.72
C GLU A 271 -9.17 13.88 -6.41
N HIS A 272 -9.79 13.82 -5.23
CA HIS A 272 -10.89 12.89 -4.94
C HIS A 272 -12.06 13.03 -5.93
N SER A 273 -12.31 14.22 -6.52
CA SER A 273 -13.38 14.39 -7.50
C SER A 273 -13.11 13.66 -8.82
N LYS A 274 -11.87 13.21 -9.05
CA LYS A 274 -11.42 12.43 -10.21
C LYS A 274 -11.03 10.99 -9.86
N GLY A 275 -11.32 10.56 -8.62
CA GLY A 275 -10.82 9.29 -8.07
C GLY A 275 -9.29 9.23 -8.01
N ASN A 276 -8.63 10.38 -8.02
CA ASN A 276 -7.18 10.52 -8.18
C ASN A 276 -6.43 10.70 -6.84
N ALA A 277 -7.13 10.37 -5.75
CA ALA A 277 -6.65 10.49 -4.38
C ALA A 277 -7.30 9.45 -3.46
N ILE A 278 -6.59 9.10 -2.38
CA ILE A 278 -7.02 8.17 -1.34
C ILE A 278 -6.62 8.69 0.05
N ASP A 279 -7.54 8.62 1.01
CA ASP A 279 -7.31 8.98 2.42
C ASP A 279 -7.18 7.71 3.27
N ILE A 280 -6.13 7.61 4.09
CA ILE A 280 -5.82 6.46 4.94
C ILE A 280 -5.82 6.88 6.42
N GLY A 281 -6.70 6.29 7.22
CA GLY A 281 -6.83 6.55 8.66
C GLY A 281 -5.96 5.65 9.55
N GLY A 282 -5.47 4.53 9.04
CA GLY A 282 -4.65 3.61 9.83
C GLY A 282 -4.29 2.28 9.16
N PHE A 283 -3.63 1.43 9.93
CA PHE A 283 -3.18 0.09 9.54
C PHE A 283 -3.51 -0.93 10.63
N THR A 284 -4.25 -1.98 10.30
CA THR A 284 -4.48 -3.11 11.23
C THR A 284 -3.48 -4.23 10.94
N LEU A 285 -2.82 -4.72 12.00
CA LEU A 285 -1.84 -5.80 11.94
C LEU A 285 -2.49 -7.18 12.05
N ASN A 286 -1.77 -8.24 11.66
CA ASN A 286 -2.23 -9.62 11.84
C ASN A 286 -2.43 -10.01 13.32
N THR A 287 -1.80 -9.30 14.26
CA THR A 287 -2.06 -9.42 15.71
C THR A 287 -3.41 -8.82 16.15
N GLY A 288 -4.16 -8.17 15.26
CA GLY A 288 -5.38 -7.42 15.59
C GLY A 288 -5.14 -6.01 16.12
N LYS A 289 -3.88 -5.60 16.36
CA LYS A 289 -3.57 -4.21 16.72
C LYS A 289 -3.82 -3.28 15.53
N THR A 290 -4.58 -2.21 15.74
CA THR A 290 -4.65 -1.08 14.81
C THR A 290 -3.66 0.01 15.20
N ILE A 291 -3.00 0.60 14.21
CA ILE A 291 -2.17 1.80 14.30
C ILE A 291 -2.88 2.87 13.46
N ASP A 292 -3.69 3.70 14.10
CA ASP A 292 -4.29 4.88 13.49
C ASP A 292 -3.22 5.95 13.17
N VAL A 293 -3.53 6.88 12.29
CA VAL A 293 -2.59 7.94 11.85
C VAL A 293 -2.52 9.13 12.82
N SER A 294 -3.40 9.22 13.83
CA SER A 294 -3.52 10.40 14.69
C SER A 294 -2.23 10.76 15.46
N PRO A 295 -2.09 12.01 15.96
CA PRO A 295 -0.83 12.49 16.51
C PRO A 295 -0.43 11.70 17.77
N LYS A 296 0.72 11.03 17.70
CA LYS A 296 1.13 10.07 18.72
C LYS A 296 1.79 10.74 19.93
N GLY A 297 1.44 10.25 21.13
CA GLY A 297 2.01 10.68 22.40
C GLY A 297 3.54 10.53 22.46
N PHE A 298 4.19 11.23 23.39
CA PHE A 298 5.66 11.35 23.44
C PHE A 298 6.38 9.99 23.29
N PHE A 299 6.01 9.02 24.12
CA PHE A 299 6.62 7.67 24.20
C PHE A 299 6.20 6.67 23.12
N ALA A 300 5.34 7.04 22.16
CA ALA A 300 4.83 6.13 21.12
C ALA A 300 5.83 5.93 19.95
N PHE A 301 7.11 5.69 20.27
CA PHE A 301 8.22 5.71 19.31
C PHE A 301 8.06 4.75 18.13
N ARG A 302 7.54 3.52 18.36
CA ARG A 302 7.33 2.54 17.29
C ARG A 302 6.28 3.00 16.27
N GLU A 303 5.19 3.59 16.74
CA GLU A 303 4.11 4.08 15.85
C GLU A 303 4.54 5.33 15.10
N LYS A 304 5.21 6.27 15.78
CA LYS A 304 5.84 7.44 15.13
C LYS A 304 6.83 7.01 14.05
N GLY A 305 7.69 6.03 14.35
CA GLY A 305 8.65 5.49 13.40
C GLY A 305 8.00 4.82 12.19
N LEU A 306 6.89 4.10 12.38
CA LEU A 306 6.10 3.55 11.27
C LEU A 306 5.49 4.67 10.43
N LEU A 307 4.70 5.56 11.05
CA LEU A 307 3.96 6.60 10.33
C LEU A 307 4.89 7.58 9.60
N LYS A 308 6.06 7.91 10.18
CA LYS A 308 7.09 8.72 9.50
C LYS A 308 7.64 8.01 8.26
N SER A 309 7.95 6.72 8.36
CA SER A 309 8.49 5.91 7.26
C SER A 309 7.45 5.69 6.16
N VAL A 310 6.22 5.34 6.53
CA VAL A 310 5.06 5.17 5.63
C VAL A 310 4.75 6.47 4.89
N ARG A 311 4.73 7.62 5.58
CA ARG A 311 4.51 8.92 4.93
C ARG A 311 5.68 9.34 4.02
N ALA A 312 6.91 8.99 4.38
CA ALA A 312 8.08 9.32 3.57
C ALA A 312 8.12 8.51 2.26
N SER A 313 7.97 7.17 2.33
CA SER A 313 7.97 6.32 1.13
C SER A 313 6.83 6.61 0.17
N GLY A 314 5.68 7.10 0.67
CA GLY A 314 4.58 7.52 -0.21
C GLY A 314 4.97 8.62 -1.20
N CYS A 315 6.03 9.40 -0.93
CA CYS A 315 6.50 10.46 -1.83
C CYS A 315 7.05 9.94 -3.16
N ASP A 316 7.46 8.67 -3.21
CA ASP A 316 8.03 8.04 -4.40
C ASP A 316 6.94 7.55 -5.38
N TYR A 317 5.72 7.35 -4.88
CA TYR A 317 4.55 6.87 -5.63
C TYR A 317 3.50 7.97 -5.90
N PHE A 318 3.47 9.02 -5.06
CA PHE A 318 2.42 10.04 -5.09
C PHE A 318 2.96 11.46 -5.29
N ASN A 319 2.27 12.22 -6.15
CA ASN A 319 2.58 13.63 -6.39
C ASN A 319 2.21 14.53 -5.20
N THR A 320 1.36 14.07 -4.29
CA THR A 320 1.05 14.77 -3.04
C THR A 320 0.93 13.77 -1.90
N VAL A 321 1.60 14.06 -0.78
CA VAL A 321 1.45 13.32 0.48
C VAL A 321 1.29 14.31 1.62
N LEU A 322 0.13 14.31 2.27
CA LEU A 322 -0.16 15.14 3.45
C LEU A 322 -0.43 14.25 4.64
N GLY A 323 0.02 14.66 5.83
CA GLY A 323 -0.30 13.94 7.07
C GLY A 323 -0.25 14.81 8.32
N PRO A 324 -0.15 14.17 9.50
CA PRO A 324 -0.21 14.86 10.79
C PRO A 324 0.80 16.00 10.90
N GLY A 325 0.30 17.19 11.24
CA GLY A 325 1.05 18.45 11.20
C GLY A 325 0.68 19.36 10.02
N TYR A 326 0.07 18.83 8.96
CA TYR A 326 -0.52 19.64 7.89
C TYR A 326 -1.99 19.99 8.22
N PRO A 327 -2.47 21.23 7.98
CA PRO A 327 -3.82 21.64 8.33
C PRO A 327 -4.88 20.72 7.74
N LYS A 328 -5.84 20.28 8.57
CA LYS A 328 -6.92 19.33 8.24
C LYS A 328 -6.51 17.88 7.91
N HIS A 329 -5.26 17.49 8.18
CA HIS A 329 -4.75 16.13 7.93
C HIS A 329 -4.13 15.50 9.19
N ASN A 330 -4.70 15.80 10.37
CA ASN A 330 -4.13 15.36 11.65
C ASN A 330 -4.39 13.89 11.99
N ASP A 331 -5.44 13.31 11.41
CA ASP A 331 -5.99 11.98 11.71
C ASP A 331 -5.89 11.00 10.53
N HIS A 332 -5.41 11.43 9.37
CA HIS A 332 -5.26 10.63 8.16
C HIS A 332 -4.05 11.05 7.32
N LEU A 333 -3.58 10.13 6.48
CA LEU A 333 -2.66 10.41 5.39
C LEU A 333 -3.47 10.60 4.10
N HIS A 334 -3.25 11.71 3.41
CA HIS A 334 -3.86 11.99 2.10
C HIS A 334 -2.81 11.81 1.01
N PHE A 335 -3.13 10.98 0.02
CA PHE A 335 -2.28 10.69 -1.13
C PHE A 335 -3.00 11.10 -2.41
N ASP A 336 -2.35 11.86 -3.29
CA ASP A 336 -2.90 12.17 -4.63
C ASP A 336 -1.85 12.10 -5.75
N LEU A 337 -2.31 11.88 -6.99
CA LEU A 337 -1.49 11.91 -8.20
C LEU A 337 -1.62 13.25 -8.96
N LYS A 338 -1.83 14.37 -8.25
CA LYS A 338 -1.98 15.70 -8.88
C LYS A 338 -0.76 16.10 -9.69
N GLN A 339 -0.92 16.12 -11.00
CA GLN A 339 0.09 16.67 -11.90
C GLN A 339 0.24 18.19 -11.67
N ARG A 340 1.49 18.65 -11.65
CA ARG A 340 1.88 20.05 -11.50
C ARG A 340 2.88 20.40 -12.60
N ASN A 341 2.79 21.60 -13.16
CA ASN A 341 3.69 22.07 -14.22
C ASN A 341 5.18 22.06 -13.83
N SER A 342 5.49 22.06 -12.53
CA SER A 342 6.86 21.97 -11.99
C SER A 342 7.42 20.55 -11.94
N GLY A 343 6.60 19.50 -12.16
CA GLY A 343 6.98 18.10 -11.96
C GLY A 343 7.28 17.70 -10.50
N ARG A 344 7.18 18.62 -9.54
CA ARG A 344 7.57 18.37 -8.14
C ARG A 344 6.42 17.76 -7.33
N SER A 345 6.72 16.66 -6.63
CA SER A 345 5.86 16.13 -5.57
C SER A 345 5.78 17.09 -4.38
N TYR A 346 4.67 17.04 -3.64
CA TYR A 346 4.43 17.87 -2.45
C TYR A 346 4.20 16.99 -1.23
N CYS A 347 5.24 16.80 -0.42
CA CYS A 347 5.20 16.02 0.81
C CYS A 347 5.26 16.91 2.05
N LYS A 348 4.26 16.83 2.94
CA LYS A 348 4.14 17.66 4.15
C LYS A 348 3.65 16.90 5.38
#